data_AF-A0A258S4M6-F1
#
_entry.id   AF-A0A258S4M6-F1
#
_cell.length_a   1.000
_cell.length_b   1.000
_cell.length_c   1.000
_cell.angle_alpha   90.00
_cell.angle_beta   90.00
_cell.angle_gamma   90.00
#
_symmetry.space_group_name_H-M   'P 1'
#
loop_
_entity.id
_entity.type
_entity.pdbx_description
1 polymer ?
#
loop_
_entity_poly.entity_id
_entity_poly.type
_entity_poly.pdbx_seq_one_letter_code
_entity_poly.pdbx_strand_id
1 'polypeptide(L)'
;MGAFSIWHLLIVLVIVILLFGTKRLKSIGSDMGNAIKGFRQAVKDESKDEETKPADSESAANNLPPQSAAPQARVIEGEATRETTKS
;
A
#
# COMPACT_ATOMS: atom_id res chain seq x y z
N MET A 1 -16.53 19.87 35.42
CA MET A 1 -16.13 20.35 34.07
C MET A 1 -15.98 19.15 33.14
N GLY A 2 -17.09 18.61 32.60
CA GLY A 2 -17.09 17.38 31.78
C GLY A 2 -17.74 17.64 30.42
N ALA A 3 -17.35 18.73 29.77
CA ALA A 3 -18.08 19.32 28.63
C ALA A 3 -18.02 18.50 27.32
N PHE A 4 -17.20 17.45 27.26
CA PHE A 4 -17.06 16.62 26.07
C PHE A 4 -17.17 15.15 26.42
N SER A 5 -18.39 14.74 26.76
CA SER A 5 -18.74 13.32 26.88
C SER A 5 -18.42 12.64 25.54
N ILE A 6 -17.85 11.44 25.58
CA ILE A 6 -17.42 10.64 24.41
C ILE A 6 -18.52 10.56 23.33
N TRP A 7 -19.78 10.56 23.75
CA TRP A 7 -20.95 10.61 22.87
C TRP A 7 -21.04 11.86 21.97
N HIS A 8 -20.63 13.03 22.46
CA HIS A 8 -20.59 14.26 21.67
C HIS A 8 -19.48 14.21 20.61
N LEU A 9 -18.30 13.68 20.96
CA LEU A 9 -17.19 13.52 20.01
C LEU A 9 -17.55 12.58 18.86
N LEU A 10 -18.27 11.47 19.14
CA LEU A 10 -18.75 10.57 18.09
C LEU A 10 -19.75 11.26 17.15
N ILE A 11 -20.70 12.03 17.70
CA ILE A 11 -21.68 12.75 16.87
C ILE A 11 -20.98 13.77 15.95
N VAL A 12 -20.01 14.52 16.47
CA VAL A 12 -19.25 15.51 15.69
C VAL A 12 -18.41 14.81 14.61
N LEU A 13 -17.76 13.69 14.95
CA LEU A 13 -16.97 12.91 14.01
C LEU A 13 -17.81 12.45 12.81
N VAL A 14 -19.03 11.98 13.05
CA VAL A 14 -19.95 11.57 11.98
C VAL A 14 -20.27 12.74 11.05
N ILE A 15 -20.57 13.92 11.60
CA ILE A 15 -20.87 15.12 10.80
C ILE A 15 -19.65 15.53 9.95
N VAL A 16 -18.45 15.49 10.52
CA VAL A 16 -17.20 15.77 9.79
C VAL A 16 -17.00 14.78 8.64
N ILE A 17 -17.21 13.48 8.87
CA ILE A 17 -17.10 12.46 7.82
C ILE A 17 -18.09 12.72 6.69
N LEU A 18 -19.31 13.15 7.00
CA LEU A 18 -20.35 13.48 6.00
C LEU A 18 -20.00 14.74 5.20
N LEU A 19 -19.45 15.77 5.85
CA LEU A 19 -19.03 17.03 5.20
C LEU A 19 -17.85 16.84 4.25
N PHE A 20 -16.80 16.18 4.72
CA PHE A 20 -15.58 15.97 3.93
C PHE A 20 -15.68 14.77 2.98
N GLY A 21 -16.61 13.85 3.26
CA GLY A 21 -16.74 12.57 2.59
C GLY A 21 -15.66 11.57 3.01
N THR A 22 -15.99 10.27 3.00
CA THR A 22 -15.08 9.18 3.38
C THR A 22 -13.84 9.10 2.48
N LYS A 23 -13.93 9.56 1.22
CA LYS A 23 -12.83 9.50 0.25
C LYS A 23 -11.67 10.43 0.60
N ARG A 24 -11.97 11.67 1.05
CA ARG A 24 -10.94 12.64 1.47
C ARG A 24 -10.34 12.27 2.82
N LEU A 25 -11.18 11.79 3.74
CA LEU A 25 -10.71 11.34 5.05
C LEU A 25 -9.85 10.07 4.94
N LYS A 26 -10.15 9.16 4.01
CA LYS A 26 -9.33 7.97 3.77
C LYS A 26 -7.98 8.29 3.13
N SER A 27 -7.91 9.21 2.17
CA SER A 27 -6.62 9.57 1.55
C SER A 27 -5.69 10.22 2.58
N ILE A 28 -6.17 11.27 3.26
CA ILE A 28 -5.35 12.02 4.24
C ILE A 28 -5.12 11.18 5.50
N GLY A 29 -6.12 10.43 5.94
CA GLY A 29 -6.05 9.56 7.10
C GLY A 29 -5.15 8.33 6.88
N SER A 30 -4.99 7.84 5.65
CA SER A 30 -4.03 6.76 5.35
C SER A 30 -2.60 7.26 5.49
N ASP A 31 -2.29 8.45 4.94
CA ASP A 31 -0.95 9.02 4.98
C ASP A 31 -0.54 9.41 6.41
N MET A 32 -1.43 10.12 7.13
CA MET A 32 -1.20 10.46 8.54
C MET A 32 -1.27 9.23 9.46
N GLY A 33 -2.16 8.29 9.17
CA GLY A 33 -2.33 7.07 9.94
C GLY A 33 -1.08 6.20 9.90
N ASN A 34 -0.42 6.11 8.74
CA ASN A 34 0.82 5.35 8.60
C ASN A 34 1.98 5.98 9.41
N ALA A 35 2.07 7.31 9.42
CA ALA A 35 3.04 8.03 10.25
C ALA A 35 2.80 7.82 11.75
N ILE A 36 1.54 7.87 12.19
CA ILE A 36 1.17 7.64 13.59
C ILE A 36 1.33 6.16 13.98
N LYS A 37 1.13 5.22 13.04
CA LYS A 37 1.32 3.77 13.26
C LYS A 37 2.78 3.48 13.63
N GLY A 38 3.75 4.03 12.90
CA GLY A 38 5.17 3.88 13.21
C GLY A 38 5.54 4.43 14.59
N PHE A 39 5.00 5.60 14.96
CA PHE A 39 5.19 6.17 16.29
C PHE A 39 4.60 5.29 17.40
N ARG A 40 3.37 4.81 17.23
CA ARG A 40 2.75 3.87 18.19
C ARG A 40 3.52 2.56 18.31
N GLN A 41 4.05 2.05 17.20
CA GLN A 41 4.85 0.83 17.17
C GLN A 41 6.16 1.05 17.94
N ALA A 42 6.89 2.13 17.68
CA ALA A 42 8.14 2.46 18.36
C ALA A 42 7.96 2.67 19.87
N VAL A 43 6.93 3.42 20.28
CA VAL A 43 6.61 3.61 21.71
C VAL A 43 6.20 2.29 22.38
N LYS A 44 5.51 1.41 21.65
CA LYS A 44 5.10 0.11 22.15
C LYS A 44 6.27 -0.89 22.20
N ASP A 45 7.21 -0.82 21.26
CA ASP A 45 8.43 -1.65 21.23
C ASP A 45 9.40 -1.22 22.34
N GLU A 46 9.57 0.09 22.60
CA GLU A 46 10.32 0.58 23.77
C GLU A 46 9.70 0.11 25.09
N SER A 47 8.36 0.00 25.14
CA SER A 47 7.65 -0.56 26.29
C SER A 47 7.68 -2.09 26.37
N LYS A 48 8.20 -2.77 25.35
CA LYS A 48 8.09 -4.23 25.14
C LYS A 48 9.43 -4.90 24.84
N ASP A 49 10.53 -4.22 25.15
CA ASP A 49 11.92 -4.69 25.09
C ASP A 49 12.24 -5.89 26.03
N GLU A 50 11.21 -6.63 26.49
CA GLU A 50 11.38 -7.95 27.11
C GLU A 50 10.88 -9.13 26.24
N GLU A 51 10.20 -8.96 25.10
CA GLU A 51 9.84 -10.15 24.30
C GLU A 51 9.58 -9.92 22.79
N THR A 52 10.63 -10.22 22.01
CA THR A 52 10.72 -10.73 20.63
C THR A 52 9.47 -10.65 19.72
N LYS A 53 9.53 -9.84 18.64
CA LYS A 53 9.40 -10.23 17.20
C LYS A 53 8.97 -9.05 16.29
N PRO A 54 9.40 -9.05 15.00
CA PRO A 54 9.23 -7.93 14.07
C PRO A 54 7.81 -7.86 13.49
N ALA A 55 7.24 -6.66 13.45
CA ALA A 55 5.97 -6.41 12.79
C ALA A 55 6.18 -6.06 11.31
N ASP A 56 6.20 -7.09 10.48
CA ASP A 56 6.04 -7.00 9.04
C ASP A 56 4.76 -6.19 8.70
N SER A 57 4.91 -5.09 7.97
CA SER A 57 3.78 -4.33 7.42
C SER A 57 3.68 -4.59 5.93
N GLU A 58 3.28 -5.80 5.58
CA GLU A 58 2.77 -6.13 4.24
C GLU A 58 1.29 -5.74 4.16
N SER A 59 0.98 -4.67 3.42
CA SER A 59 -0.22 -4.55 2.56
C SER A 59 -0.49 -3.09 2.20
N ALA A 60 -0.08 -2.69 0.99
CA ALA A 60 -0.95 -1.98 0.03
C ALA A 60 -0.18 -1.71 -1.27
N ALA A 61 -0.18 -2.69 -2.19
CA ALA A 61 -0.47 -2.50 -3.62
C ALA A 61 -0.05 -3.74 -4.40
N ASN A 62 -0.98 -4.67 -4.53
CA ASN A 62 -0.97 -5.70 -5.56
C ASN A 62 -1.04 -5.02 -6.95
N ASN A 63 0.11 -4.63 -7.49
CA ASN A 63 0.32 -4.30 -8.90
C ASN A 63 1.45 -5.18 -9.42
N LEU A 64 1.16 -6.46 -9.67
CA LEU A 64 1.98 -7.25 -10.56
C LEU A 64 1.83 -6.67 -11.98
N PRO A 65 2.90 -6.25 -12.67
CA PRO A 65 2.90 -6.37 -14.12
C PRO A 65 2.81 -7.87 -14.44
N PRO A 66 1.97 -8.31 -15.40
CA PRO A 66 2.04 -9.67 -15.92
C PRO A 66 3.38 -9.85 -16.65
N GLN A 67 4.44 -10.15 -15.90
CA GLN A 67 5.70 -10.63 -16.44
C GLN A 67 5.74 -12.15 -16.29
N SER A 68 5.06 -12.82 -17.20
CA SER A 68 5.32 -14.23 -17.52
C SER A 68 4.76 -14.58 -18.91
N ALA A 69 5.54 -14.26 -19.93
CA ALA A 69 5.63 -15.06 -21.15
C ALA A 69 7.12 -15.12 -21.48
N ALA A 70 7.72 -16.27 -21.16
CA ALA A 70 9.15 -16.51 -21.15
C ALA A 70 9.83 -16.22 -22.51
N PRO A 71 11.07 -15.69 -22.51
CA PRO A 71 11.92 -15.70 -23.68
C PRO A 71 12.67 -17.03 -23.70
N GLN A 72 12.03 -18.10 -24.19
CA GLN A 72 12.76 -19.33 -24.50
C GLN A 72 12.05 -20.19 -25.54
N ALA A 73 12.29 -19.85 -26.80
CA ALA A 73 12.35 -20.82 -27.88
C ALA A 73 13.75 -20.71 -28.49
N ARG A 74 14.60 -21.64 -28.06
CA ARG A 74 15.93 -21.92 -28.58
C ARG A 74 15.80 -22.43 -30.01
N VAL A 75 16.49 -21.76 -30.93
CA VAL A 75 16.98 -22.21 -32.26
C VAL A 75 16.54 -23.60 -32.70
N ILE A 76 15.75 -23.67 -33.78
CA ILE A 76 16.03 -24.44 -35.01
C ILE A 76 14.87 -24.23 -35.99
N GLU A 77 14.98 -23.29 -36.95
CA GLU A 77 14.34 -23.51 -38.25
C GLU A 77 14.99 -22.61 -39.31
N GLY A 78 15.54 -23.24 -40.34
CA GLY A 78 16.18 -22.55 -41.44
C GLY A 78 15.13 -21.84 -42.28
N GLU A 79 15.23 -20.52 -42.34
CA GLU A 79 14.69 -19.78 -43.47
C GLU A 79 15.85 -19.42 -44.38
N ALA A 80 15.77 -19.97 -45.58
CA ALA A 80 16.70 -19.81 -46.66
C ALA A 80 17.05 -18.33 -46.89
N THR A 81 18.36 -18.05 -46.89
CA THR A 81 18.95 -17.06 -47.78
C THR A 81 18.27 -17.13 -49.14
N ARG A 82 17.37 -16.19 -49.39
CA ARG A 82 17.09 -15.65 -50.72
C ARG A 82 17.58 -14.21 -50.64
N GLU A 83 18.87 -14.06 -50.91
CA GLU A 83 19.29 -13.55 -52.20
C GLU A 83 18.90 -12.06 -52.32
N THR A 84 19.86 -11.24 -51.88
CA THR A 84 20.25 -9.97 -52.50
C THR A 84 19.21 -9.31 -53.39
N THR A 85 18.47 -8.34 -52.83
CA THR A 85 17.96 -7.25 -53.66
C THR A 85 19.17 -6.42 -54.09
N LYS A 86 19.52 -6.48 -55.38
CA LYS A 86 20.52 -5.62 -56.01
C LYS A 86 20.00 -5.26 -57.39
N SER A 87 19.97 -3.95 -57.64
CA SER A 87 20.04 -3.24 -58.94
C SER A 87 19.07 -3.67 -60.05
#